data_AF-A0A9X2BI31-F1
#
_entry.id   AF-A0A9X2BI31-F1
#
_cell.length_a   1.000
_cell.length_b   1.000
_cell.length_c   1.000
_cell.angle_alpha   90.00
_cell.angle_beta   90.00
_cell.angle_gamma   90.00
#
_symmetry.space_group_name_H-M   'P 1'
#
loop_
_entity.id
_entity.type
_entity.pdbx_description
1 polymer ?
#
loop_
_entity_poly.entity_id
_entity_poly.type
_entity_poly.pdbx_seq_one_letter_code
_entity_poly.pdbx_strand_id
1 'polypeptide(L)' 'MMNVPQGQLRRAVEKRKQFLIQKLLHHGFILQEHRLLQEFTLSELEREWSSVQGKDNVSM' A
#
# COMPACT_ATOMS: atom_id res chain seq x y z
N MET A 1 17.61 -22.10 -15.81
CA MET A 1 17.25 -21.82 -14.40
C MET A 1 17.07 -20.31 -14.26
N MET A 2 15.84 -19.82 -14.13
CA MET A 2 15.58 -18.38 -13.94
C MET A 2 15.94 -18.00 -12.51
N ASN A 3 17.16 -17.53 -12.32
CA ASN A 3 17.60 -16.91 -11.08
C ASN A 3 16.93 -15.53 -11.01
N VAL A 4 15.70 -15.48 -10.49
CA VAL A 4 15.00 -14.21 -10.25
C VAL A 4 15.90 -13.41 -9.30
N PRO A 5 16.49 -12.29 -9.74
CA PRO A 5 17.45 -11.59 -8.89
C PRO A 5 16.65 -11.07 -7.71
N GLN A 6 16.98 -11.51 -6.50
CA GLN A 6 16.28 -11.12 -5.28
C GLN A 6 16.15 -9.58 -5.14
N GLY A 7 17.06 -8.82 -5.79
CA GLY A 7 16.97 -7.36 -5.91
C GLY A 7 15.84 -6.82 -6.80
N GLN A 8 15.40 -7.55 -7.84
CA GLN A 8 14.27 -7.13 -8.68
C GLN A 8 12.94 -7.32 -7.97
N LEU A 9 12.76 -8.44 -7.27
CA LEU A 9 11.55 -8.68 -6.47
C LEU A 9 11.43 -7.65 -5.35
N ARG A 10 12.52 -7.41 -4.62
CA ARG A 10 12.55 -6.40 -3.56
C ARG A 10 12.23 -5.00 -4.11
N ARG A 11 12.78 -4.61 -5.26
CA ARG A 11 12.45 -3.34 -5.93
C ARG A 11 10.99 -3.28 -6.36
N ALA A 12 10.42 -4.37 -6.87
CA ALA A 12 9.01 -4.42 -7.27
C ALA A 12 8.09 -4.27 -6.06
N VAL A 13 8.40 -4.94 -4.95
CA VAL A 13 7.66 -4.83 -3.68
C VAL A 13 7.73 -3.42 -3.11
N GLU A 14 8.92 -2.82 -3.06
CA GLU A 14 9.08 -1.45 -2.54
C GLU A 14 8.36 -0.42 -3.43
N LYS A 15 8.44 -0.55 -4.77
CA LYS A 15 7.66 0.29 -5.69
C LYS A 15 6.15 0.14 -5.45
N ARG A 16 5.67 -1.09 -5.25
CA ARG A 16 4.26 -1.38 -4.97
C ARG A 16 3.82 -0.75 -3.65
N LYS A 17 4.63 -0.85 -2.60
CA LYS A 17 4.39 -0.19 -1.31
C LYS A 17 4.30 1.33 -1.48
N GLN A 18 5.30 1.95 -2.09
CA GLN A 18 5.30 3.40 -2.31
C GLN A 18 4.07 3.87 -3.09
N PHE A 19 3.66 3.12 -4.12
CA PHE A 19 2.45 3.40 -4.87
C PHE A 19 1.19 3.39 -4.00
N LEU A 20 1.03 2.35 -3.17
CA LEU A 20 -0.13 2.23 -2.26
C LEU A 20 -0.12 3.34 -1.20
N ILE A 21 1.03 3.66 -0.63
CA ILE A 21 1.19 4.76 0.34
C ILE A 21 0.73 6.08 -0.30
N GLN A 22 1.20 6.40 -1.50
CA GLN A 22 0.81 7.63 -2.20
C GLN A 22 -0.68 7.66 -2.51
N LYS A 23 -1.26 6.53 -2.91
CA LYS A 23 -2.70 6.39 -3.17
C LYS A 23 -3.55 6.61 -1.91
N LEU A 24 -3.13 6.01 -0.79
CA LEU A 24 -3.79 6.20 0.51
C LEU A 24 -3.72 7.67 0.96
N LEU A 25 -2.54 8.28 0.91
CA LEU A 25 -2.37 9.71 1.23
C LEU A 25 -3.24 10.60 0.34
N HIS A 26 -3.29 10.33 -0.97
CA HIS A 26 -4.09 11.10 -1.91
C HIS A 26 -5.61 10.99 -1.64
N HIS A 27 -6.07 9.82 -1.18
CA HIS A 27 -7.47 9.62 -0.76
C HIS A 27 -7.80 10.28 0.59
N GLY A 28 -6.86 11.01 1.21
CA GLY A 28 -7.07 11.61 2.52
C GLY A 28 -7.04 10.60 3.66
N PHE A 29 -6.38 9.46 3.47
CA PHE A 29 -6.12 8.50 4.54
C PHE A 29 -5.13 9.13 5.53
N ILE A 30 -5.67 9.79 6.55
CA ILE A 30 -4.91 10.37 7.65
C ILE A 30 -4.91 9.32 8.77
N LEU A 31 -3.77 8.65 8.95
CA LEU A 31 -3.56 7.80 10.12
C LEU A 31 -3.58 8.69 11.36
N GLN A 32 -4.68 8.62 12.10
CA GLN A 32 -4.70 9.08 13.48
C GLN A 32 -3.82 8.12 14.28
N GLU A 33 -2.93 8.70 15.08
CA GLU A 33 -2.08 8.00 16.06
C GLU A 33 -0.85 7.27 15.49
N HIS A 34 0.22 8.06 15.31
CA HIS A 34 1.64 7.66 15.46
C HIS A 34 2.22 6.53 14.59
N ARG A 35 1.46 5.89 13.69
CA ARG A 35 1.98 4.87 12.77
C ARG A 35 2.11 5.45 11.37
N LEU A 36 3.34 5.49 10.84
CA LEU A 36 3.56 5.98 9.48
C LEU A 36 3.17 4.89 8.48
N LEU A 37 2.52 5.26 7.37
CA LEU A 37 2.24 4.33 6.25
C LEU A 37 3.51 3.62 5.73
N GLN A 38 4.68 4.20 5.96
CA GLN A 38 5.98 3.62 5.61
C GLN A 38 6.37 2.42 6.49
N GLU A 39 5.79 2.29 7.68
CA GLU A 39 6.00 1.17 8.60
C GLU A 39 5.11 -0.02 8.27
N PHE A 40 4.12 0.16 7.40
CA PHE A 40 3.18 -0.89 7.04
C PHE A 40 3.85 -1.90 6.10
N THR A 41 3.56 -3.17 6.32
CA THR A 41 3.87 -4.23 5.36
C THR A 41 3.03 -4.05 4.09
N LEU A 42 3.45 -4.71 3.00
CA LEU A 42 2.71 -4.63 1.74
C LEU A 42 1.25 -5.10 1.92
N SER A 43 1.05 -6.17 2.67
CA SER A 43 -0.28 -6.73 2.94
C SER A 43 -1.16 -5.80 3.79
N GLU A 44 -0.59 -5.07 4.75
CA GLU A 44 -1.31 -4.04 5.50
C GLU A 44 -1.75 -2.89 4.58
N LEU A 45 -0.85 -2.40 3.72
CA LEU A 45 -1.19 -1.34 2.75
C LEU A 45 -2.27 -1.80 1.74
N GLU A 46 -2.20 -3.04 1.27
CA GLU A 46 -3.21 -3.61 0.38
C GLU A 46 -4.57 -3.74 1.06
N ARG A 47 -4.60 -4.15 2.34
CA ARG A 47 -5.83 -4.22 3.14
C ARG A 47 -6.46 -2.84 3.32
N GLU A 48 -5.67 -1.83 3.71
CA GLU A 48 -6.17 -0.47 3.87
C GLU A 48 -6.64 0.12 2.54
N TRP A 49 -5.90 -0.10 1.46
CA TRP A 49 -6.32 0.34 0.12
C TRP A 49 -7.63 -0.33 -0.30
N SER A 50 -7.79 -1.63 -0.06
CA SER A 50 -9.04 -2.34 -0.33
C SER A 50 -10.20 -1.81 0.53
N SER A 51 -9.93 -1.41 1.78
CA SER A 51 -10.92 -0.81 2.68
C SER A 51 -11.37 0.57 2.17
N VAL A 52 -10.43 1.40 1.73
CA VAL A 52 -10.73 2.71 1.11
C VAL A 52 -11.55 2.53 -0.17
N GLN A 53 -11.13 1.65 -1.08
CA GLN A 53 -11.86 1.35 -2.33
C GLN A 53 -13.23 0.72 -2.08
N GLY A 54 -13.39 -0.04 -0.99
CA GLY A 54 -14.67 -0.60 -0.56
C GLY A 54 -15.62 0.48 -0.04
N LYS A 55 -15.11 1.49 0.68
CA LYS A 55 -15.90 2.63 1.16
C LYS A 55 -16.42 3.51 0.01
N ASP A 56 -15.63 3.69 -1.05
CA ASP A 56 -16.06 4.41 -2.26
C ASP A 56 -17.24 3.71 -2.98
N ASN A 57 -17.47 2.40 -2.77
CA ASN A 57 -18.57 1.64 -3.39
C ASN A 57 -19.86 1.56 -2.53
N VAL A 58 -19.90 2.13 -1.33
CA VAL A 58 -21.10 2.17 -0.46
C VAL A 58 -21.65 3.59 -0.36
N SER A 59 -21.72 4.28 -1.50
CA SER A 59 -22.47 5.51 -1.67
C SER A 59 -23.19 5.48 -3.02
N MET A 60 -24.15 4.56 -3.13
CA MET A 60 -25.30 4.65 -4.05
C MET A 60 -26.55 4.17 -3.33
#